data_AF-A0A158I034-F1
#
_entry.id   AF-A0A158I034-F1
#
_cell.length_a   1.000
_cell.length_b   1.000
_cell.length_c   1.000
_cell.angle_alpha   90.00
_cell.angle_beta   90.00
_cell.angle_gamma   90.00
#
_symmetry.space_group_name_H-M   'P 1'
#
loop_
_entity.id
_entity.type
_entity.pdbx_description
1 polymer ?
#
loop_
_entity_poly.entity_id
_entity_poly.type
_entity_poly.pdbx_seq_one_letter_code
_entity_poly.pdbx_strand_id
1 'polypeptide(L)'
;MKEIGRADLVVVVLSEKYLRSIYCMKEMLFLFQQSLGDREHLMRKLVPLRAGELPISGAKDRLKIVRYWKDEHDELEAALTGLDPACIGQEDREEHLVLKDFQHRVGDILAWIADTVMPLSERRIDAVIDLLHQRARQLFDGSG
;
A
#
# COMPACT_ATOMS: atom_id res chain seq x y z
N MET A 1 4.34 7.24 11.07
CA MET A 1 3.29 6.74 10.15
C MET A 1 1.93 7.46 10.23
N LYS A 2 1.69 8.41 11.15
CA LYS A 2 0.42 9.19 11.21
C LYS A 2 0.25 10.20 10.07
N GLU A 3 1.33 10.60 9.40
CA GLU A 3 1.34 11.67 8.39
C GLU A 3 0.67 11.26 7.06
N ILE A 4 0.88 10.02 6.59
CA ILE A 4 0.37 9.60 5.25
C ILE A 4 -1.14 9.39 5.23
N GLY A 5 -1.75 8.86 6.31
CA GLY A 5 -3.20 8.69 6.36
C GLY A 5 -3.98 10.00 6.50
N ARG A 6 -3.30 11.08 6.90
CA ARG A 6 -3.85 12.44 6.95
C ARG A 6 -3.66 13.22 5.66
N ALA A 7 -2.85 12.70 4.72
CA ALA A 7 -2.61 13.36 3.46
C ALA A 7 -3.89 13.39 2.61
N ASP A 8 -4.15 14.54 1.98
CA ASP A 8 -5.26 14.71 1.04
C ASP A 8 -5.03 13.97 -0.28
N LEU A 9 -3.77 13.77 -0.65
CA LEU A 9 -3.33 13.02 -1.82
C LEU A 9 -2.03 12.26 -1.51
N VAL A 10 -1.94 11.01 -1.98
CA VAL A 10 -0.76 10.15 -1.88
C VAL A 10 -0.40 9.64 -3.26
N VAL A 11 0.77 10.03 -3.75
CA VAL A 11 1.34 9.49 -4.98
C VAL A 11 2.18 8.27 -4.63
N VAL A 12 1.85 7.13 -5.25
CA VAL A 12 2.60 5.88 -5.03
C VAL A 12 3.20 5.42 -6.34
N VAL A 13 4.52 5.25 -6.35
CA VAL A 13 5.26 4.65 -7.46
C VAL A 13 5.43 3.15 -7.19
N LEU A 14 4.57 2.35 -7.80
CA LEU A 14 4.54 0.91 -7.68
C LEU A 14 5.64 0.28 -8.55
N SER A 15 6.43 -0.59 -7.93
CA SER A 15 7.45 -1.42 -8.56
C SER A 15 7.44 -2.79 -7.88
N GLU A 16 8.14 -3.78 -8.44
CA GLU A 16 8.30 -5.06 -7.73
C GLU A 16 8.94 -4.87 -6.35
N LYS A 17 9.96 -4.00 -6.25
CA LYS A 17 10.59 -3.66 -4.97
C LYS A 17 9.59 -3.06 -3.97
N TYR A 18 8.69 -2.20 -4.44
CA TYR A 18 7.63 -1.64 -3.60
C TYR A 18 6.73 -2.75 -3.05
N LEU A 19 6.28 -3.67 -3.92
CA LEU A 19 5.34 -4.75 -3.56
C LEU A 19 5.93 -5.81 -2.62
N ARG A 20 7.26 -5.85 -2.48
CA ARG A 20 7.99 -6.75 -1.58
C ARG A 20 8.61 -6.04 -0.37
N SER A 21 8.44 -4.72 -0.25
CA SER A 21 8.97 -3.97 0.88
C SER A 21 7.92 -3.87 1.98
N ILE A 22 8.26 -4.35 3.18
CA ILE A 22 7.37 -4.27 4.34
C ILE A 22 6.99 -2.82 4.65
N TYR A 23 7.93 -1.89 4.56
CA TYR A 23 7.68 -0.47 4.81
C TYR A 23 6.67 0.12 3.82
N CYS A 24 6.88 -0.11 2.51
CA CYS A 24 5.98 0.38 1.47
C CYS A 24 4.58 -0.22 1.60
N MET A 25 4.49 -1.54 1.83
CA MET A 25 3.20 -2.21 1.95
C MET A 25 2.48 -1.88 3.27
N LYS A 26 3.21 -1.55 4.35
CA LYS A 26 2.61 -1.05 5.61
C LYS A 26 1.89 0.26 5.38
N GLU A 27 2.47 1.18 4.61
CA GLU A 27 1.83 2.45 4.26
C GLU A 27 0.59 2.23 3.38
N MET A 28 0.67 1.32 2.40
CA MET A 28 -0.46 0.97 1.56
C MET A 28 -1.61 0.33 2.36
N LEU A 29 -1.29 -0.61 3.27
CA LEU A 29 -2.26 -1.24 4.15
C LEU A 29 -2.93 -0.22 5.06
N PHE A 30 -2.17 0.74 5.59
CA PHE A 30 -2.72 1.80 6.41
C PHE A 30 -3.73 2.65 5.62
N LEU A 31 -3.42 3.06 4.39
CA LEU A 31 -4.36 3.80 3.53
C LEU A 31 -5.62 2.98 3.24
N PHE A 32 -5.46 1.69 2.96
CA PHE A 32 -6.59 0.78 2.76
C PHE A 32 -7.46 0.67 4.01
N GLN A 33 -6.87 0.52 5.20
CA GLN A 33 -7.62 0.48 6.47
C GLN A 33 -8.36 1.79 6.74
N GLN A 34 -7.74 2.94 6.46
CA GLN A 34 -8.37 4.25 6.60
C GLN A 34 -9.55 4.46 5.63
N SER A 35 -9.61 3.70 4.53
CA SER A 35 -10.76 3.73 3.63
C SER A 35 -12.01 3.04 4.18
N LEU A 36 -11.89 2.27 5.27
CA LEU A 36 -13.00 1.55 5.92
C LEU A 36 -13.85 0.69 4.96
N GLY A 37 -13.22 0.13 3.92
CA GLY A 37 -13.91 -0.67 2.91
C GLY A 37 -14.49 0.14 1.74
N ASP A 38 -14.37 1.47 1.74
CA ASP A 38 -14.78 2.33 0.63
C ASP A 38 -13.64 2.47 -0.40
N ARG A 39 -13.77 1.71 -1.49
CA ARG A 39 -12.86 1.77 -2.63
C ARG A 39 -12.73 3.17 -3.21
N GLU A 40 -13.82 3.91 -3.35
CA GLU A 40 -13.80 5.26 -3.93
C GLU A 40 -13.09 6.25 -2.98
N HIS A 41 -13.23 6.08 -1.67
CA HIS A 41 -12.45 6.84 -0.70
C HIS A 41 -10.95 6.63 -0.89
N LEU A 42 -10.51 5.39 -1.04
CA LEU A 42 -9.09 5.09 -1.30
C LEU A 42 -8.61 5.69 -2.63
N MET A 43 -9.37 5.48 -3.71
CA MET A 43 -8.98 5.94 -5.06
C MET A 43 -9.03 7.46 -5.22
N ARG A 44 -9.78 8.20 -4.38
CA ARG A 44 -9.73 9.67 -4.35
C ARG A 44 -8.45 10.23 -3.75
N LYS A 45 -7.81 9.46 -2.86
CA LYS A 45 -6.55 9.84 -2.19
C LYS A 45 -5.33 9.28 -2.90
N LEU A 46 -5.42 8.09 -3.47
CA LEU A 46 -4.30 7.37 -4.05
C LEU A 46 -4.13 7.66 -5.53
N VAL A 47 -2.91 8.03 -5.93
CA VAL A 47 -2.51 8.14 -7.34
C VAL A 47 -1.42 7.09 -7.63
N PRO A 48 -1.80 5.90 -8.13
CA PRO A 48 -0.86 4.81 -8.38
C PRO A 48 -0.20 4.93 -9.76
N LEU A 49 1.13 5.01 -9.78
CA LEU A 49 1.96 5.00 -10.98
C LEU A 49 2.80 3.71 -11.00
N ARG A 50 2.80 2.93 -12.09
CA ARG A 50 3.71 1.78 -12.21
C ARG A 50 5.04 2.19 -12.84
N ALA A 51 6.13 1.87 -12.17
CA ALA A 51 7.47 1.88 -12.72
C ALA A 51 7.79 0.49 -13.30
N GLY A 52 7.92 0.41 -14.62
CA GLY A 52 8.19 -0.85 -15.32
C GLY A 52 6.98 -1.78 -15.46
N GLU A 53 7.26 -3.06 -15.67
CA GLU A 53 6.25 -4.11 -15.69
C GLU A 53 5.83 -4.48 -14.26
N LEU A 54 4.53 -4.47 -14.02
CA LEU A 54 3.96 -4.78 -12.71
C LEU A 54 2.76 -5.70 -12.91
N PRO A 55 2.94 -7.02 -12.80
CA PRO A 55 1.87 -7.97 -13.06
C PRO A 55 0.91 -7.99 -11.86
N ILE A 56 -0.10 -7.10 -11.88
CA ILE A 56 -1.17 -7.04 -10.86
C ILE A 56 -2.59 -7.07 -11.45
N SER A 57 -2.71 -6.98 -12.78
CA SER A 57 -4.00 -6.97 -13.49
C SER A 57 -4.73 -8.32 -13.35
N GLY A 58 -4.00 -9.43 -13.45
CA GLY A 58 -4.57 -10.77 -13.35
C GLY A 58 -4.63 -11.29 -11.91
N ALA A 59 -5.67 -12.06 -11.58
CA ALA A 59 -5.77 -12.75 -10.30
C ALA A 59 -4.57 -13.67 -10.04
N LYS A 60 -4.08 -14.38 -11.06
CA LYS A 60 -2.89 -15.24 -10.96
C LYS A 60 -1.65 -14.47 -10.53
N ASP A 61 -1.48 -13.25 -11.04
CA ASP A 61 -0.29 -12.46 -10.69
C ASP A 61 -0.41 -11.84 -9.30
N ARG A 62 -1.60 -11.37 -8.91
CA ARG A 62 -1.86 -10.95 -7.53
C ARG A 62 -1.62 -12.10 -6.53
N LEU A 63 -2.02 -13.32 -6.88
CA LEU A 63 -1.79 -14.50 -6.04
C LEU A 63 -0.30 -14.83 -5.84
N LYS A 64 0.60 -14.48 -6.77
CA LYS A 64 2.05 -14.61 -6.56
C LYS A 64 2.53 -13.67 -5.46
N ILE A 65 1.97 -12.46 -5.39
CA ILE A 65 2.32 -11.47 -4.37
C ILE A 65 1.69 -11.85 -3.02
N VAL A 66 0.45 -12.36 -3.03
CA VAL A 66 -0.17 -12.93 -1.82
C VAL A 66 0.65 -14.10 -1.28
N ARG A 67 1.14 -14.99 -2.17
CA ARG A 67 2.03 -16.09 -1.81
C ARG A 67 3.30 -15.58 -1.13
N TYR A 68 3.97 -14.60 -1.72
CA TYR A 68 5.17 -13.99 -1.13
C TYR A 68 4.93 -13.54 0.32
N TRP A 69 3.89 -12.73 0.57
CA TRP A 69 3.59 -12.26 1.93
C TRP A 69 3.14 -13.37 2.87
N LYS A 70 2.52 -14.43 2.33
CA LYS A 70 2.22 -15.62 3.11
C LYS A 70 3.48 -16.33 3.58
N ASP A 71 4.44 -16.52 2.69
CA ASP A 71 5.67 -17.23 3.00
C ASP A 71 6.49 -16.43 4.05
N GLU A 72 6.59 -15.11 3.91
CA GLU A 72 7.25 -14.23 4.91
C GLU A 72 6.61 -14.33 6.31
N HIS A 73 5.27 -14.35 6.39
CA HIS A 73 4.57 -14.57 7.66
C HIS A 73 4.86 -15.95 8.25
N ASP A 74 4.80 -17.00 7.42
CA ASP A 74 5.01 -18.37 7.89
C ASP A 74 6.45 -18.57 8.39
N GLU A 75 7.44 -17.92 7.77
CA GLU A 75 8.83 -17.89 8.23
C GLU A 75 8.97 -17.19 9.60
N LEU A 76 8.35 -16.02 9.78
CA LEU A 76 8.39 -15.32 11.07
C LEU A 76 7.65 -16.09 12.18
N GLU A 77 6.46 -16.62 11.89
CA GLU A 77 5.69 -17.42 12.85
C GLU A 77 6.48 -18.66 13.31
N ALA A 78 7.20 -19.32 12.39
CA ALA A 78 8.08 -20.43 12.74
C ALA A 78 9.24 -19.99 13.66
N ALA A 79 9.83 -18.81 13.42
CA ALA A 79 10.90 -18.26 14.26
C ALA A 79 10.41 -17.86 15.67
N LEU A 80 9.14 -17.46 15.80
CA LEU A 80 8.52 -17.10 17.08
C LEU A 80 8.04 -18.32 17.87
N THR A 81 7.78 -19.43 17.19
CA THR A 81 7.23 -20.65 17.82
C THR A 81 8.16 -21.18 18.91
N GLY A 82 7.63 -21.31 20.12
CA GLY A 82 8.36 -21.84 21.28
C GLY A 82 9.18 -20.80 22.05
N LEU A 83 9.19 -19.53 21.62
CA LEU A 83 9.73 -18.43 22.41
C LEU A 83 8.73 -18.03 23.51
N ASP A 84 9.27 -17.64 24.68
CA ASP A 84 8.46 -16.98 25.72
C ASP A 84 7.98 -15.62 25.18
N PRO A 85 6.67 -15.31 25.21
CA PRO A 85 6.17 -13.99 24.85
C PRO A 85 6.87 -12.84 25.55
N ALA A 86 7.41 -13.00 26.74
CA ALA A 86 8.18 -11.97 27.45
C ALA A 86 9.53 -11.64 26.75
N CYS A 87 10.07 -12.56 25.95
CA CYS A 87 11.34 -12.40 25.23
C CYS A 87 11.18 -11.76 23.85
N ILE A 88 9.95 -11.62 23.35
CA ILE A 88 9.67 -11.08 22.01
C ILE A 88 9.52 -9.56 22.10
N GLY A 89 10.31 -8.81 21.34
CA GLY A 89 10.26 -7.35 21.28
C GLY A 89 8.91 -6.83 20.78
N GLN A 90 8.58 -5.58 21.09
CA GLN A 90 7.36 -4.95 20.59
C GLN A 90 7.36 -4.87 19.05
N GLU A 91 8.50 -4.50 18.46
CA GLU A 91 8.66 -4.36 17.01
C GLU A 91 8.42 -5.68 16.27
N ASP A 92 8.96 -6.79 16.79
CA ASP A 92 8.75 -8.13 16.21
C ASP A 92 7.27 -8.55 16.26
N ARG A 93 6.56 -8.22 17.35
CA ARG A 93 5.11 -8.49 17.47
C ARG A 93 4.31 -7.66 16.47
N GLU A 94 4.65 -6.39 16.32
CA GLU A 94 3.99 -5.50 15.36
C GLU A 94 4.22 -5.96 13.92
N GLU A 95 5.44 -6.40 13.61
CA GLU A 95 5.78 -6.98 12.32
C GLU A 95 4.98 -8.26 12.04
N HIS A 96 4.88 -9.18 13.01
CA HIS A 96 4.06 -10.38 12.87
C HIS A 96 2.58 -10.06 12.60
N LEU A 97 2.00 -9.10 13.31
CA LEU A 97 0.62 -8.66 13.08
C LEU A 97 0.43 -8.05 11.69
N VAL A 98 1.38 -7.25 11.22
CA VAL A 98 1.35 -6.65 9.88
C VAL A 98 1.42 -7.73 8.80
N LEU A 99 2.33 -8.70 8.93
CA LEU A 99 2.47 -9.80 7.98
C LEU A 99 1.19 -10.63 7.92
N LYS A 100 0.55 -10.85 9.06
CA LYS A 100 -0.76 -11.52 9.15
C LYS A 100 -1.85 -10.73 8.42
N ASP A 101 -1.86 -9.41 8.51
CA ASP A 101 -2.80 -8.57 7.75
C ASP A 101 -2.55 -8.65 6.25
N PHE A 102 -1.29 -8.65 5.80
CA PHE A 102 -0.96 -8.71 4.38
C PHE A 102 -1.50 -9.97 3.70
N GLN A 103 -1.39 -11.13 4.35
CA GLN A 103 -1.91 -12.39 3.84
C GLN A 103 -3.38 -12.31 3.43
N HIS A 104 -4.18 -11.52 4.15
CA HIS A 104 -5.62 -11.42 3.96
C HIS A 104 -6.03 -10.21 3.10
N ARG A 105 -5.21 -9.15 3.06
CA ARG A 105 -5.61 -7.85 2.48
C ARG A 105 -4.92 -7.51 1.17
N VAL A 106 -3.71 -8.02 0.92
CA VAL A 106 -2.91 -7.65 -0.27
C VAL A 106 -3.65 -7.97 -1.56
N GLY A 107 -4.36 -9.10 -1.63
CA GLY A 107 -5.14 -9.46 -2.81
C GLY A 107 -6.19 -8.41 -3.18
N ASP A 108 -6.93 -7.91 -2.18
CA ASP A 108 -7.99 -6.91 -2.33
C ASP A 108 -7.40 -5.54 -2.66
N ILE A 109 -6.36 -5.12 -1.93
CA ILE A 109 -5.63 -3.85 -2.17
C ILE A 109 -5.18 -3.79 -3.63
N LEU A 110 -4.50 -4.84 -4.09
CA LEU A 110 -3.99 -4.90 -5.46
C LEU A 110 -5.09 -4.99 -6.50
N ALA A 111 -6.21 -5.66 -6.19
CA ALA A 111 -7.37 -5.69 -7.08
C ALA A 111 -7.97 -4.29 -7.24
N TRP A 112 -8.07 -3.50 -6.16
CA TRP A 112 -8.60 -2.15 -6.24
C TRP A 112 -7.70 -1.22 -7.05
N ILE A 113 -6.38 -1.36 -6.88
CA ILE A 113 -5.37 -0.55 -7.56
C ILE A 113 -5.23 -0.94 -9.03
N ALA A 114 -5.38 -2.22 -9.38
CA ALA A 114 -5.11 -2.73 -10.73
C ALA A 114 -5.92 -2.03 -11.84
N ASP A 115 -7.14 -1.56 -11.55
CA ASP A 115 -7.97 -0.85 -12.53
C ASP A 115 -7.58 0.64 -12.70
N THR A 116 -6.79 1.17 -11.77
CA THR A 116 -6.45 2.61 -11.71
C THR A 116 -4.96 2.88 -11.96
N VAL A 117 -4.12 1.84 -11.90
CA VAL A 117 -2.68 1.98 -12.10
C VAL A 117 -2.37 2.43 -13.52
N MET A 118 -1.54 3.45 -13.63
CA MET A 118 -1.11 4.00 -14.91
C MET A 118 0.40 3.85 -15.09
N PRO A 119 0.91 3.67 -16.31
CA PRO A 119 2.35 3.65 -16.54
C PRO A 119 2.98 4.99 -16.16
N LEU A 120 4.11 4.94 -15.46
CA LEU A 120 4.93 6.12 -15.22
C LEU A 120 5.46 6.63 -16.57
N SER A 121 5.11 7.87 -16.90
CA SER A 121 5.57 8.58 -18.10
C SER A 121 5.59 10.08 -17.82
N GLU A 122 6.33 10.86 -18.62
CA GLU A 122 6.40 12.32 -18.47
C GLU A 122 5.00 12.95 -18.42
N ARG A 123 4.13 12.62 -19.38
CA ARG A 123 2.75 13.11 -19.42
C ARG A 123 1.94 12.77 -18.16
N ARG A 124 2.21 11.62 -17.53
CA ARG A 124 1.53 11.23 -16.29
C ARG A 124 2.09 12.01 -15.10
N ILE A 125 3.40 12.22 -15.04
CA ILE A 125 4.02 13.07 -14.02
C ILE A 125 3.44 14.49 -14.11
N ASP A 126 3.34 15.07 -15.31
CA ASP A 126 2.75 16.39 -15.51
C ASP A 126 1.29 16.43 -15.01
N ALA A 127 0.48 15.44 -15.37
CA ALA A 127 -0.90 15.34 -14.89
C ALA A 127 -1.01 15.21 -13.36
N VAL A 128 -0.05 14.52 -12.73
CA VAL A 128 0.02 14.41 -11.26
C VAL A 128 0.41 15.74 -10.63
N ILE A 129 1.37 16.47 -11.22
CA ILE A 129 1.75 17.82 -10.78
C ILE A 129 0.56 18.78 -10.89
N ASP A 130 -0.16 18.75 -12.01
CA ASP A 130 -1.37 19.57 -12.21
C ASP A 130 -2.46 19.25 -11.18
N LEU A 131 -2.67 17.96 -10.89
CA LEU A 131 -3.59 17.53 -9.85
C LEU A 131 -3.16 18.05 -8.47
N LEU A 132 -1.88 17.94 -8.14
CA LEU A 132 -1.32 18.46 -6.88
C LEU A 132 -1.54 19.98 -6.78
N HIS A 133 -1.29 20.73 -7.85
CA HIS A 133 -1.56 22.18 -7.91
C HIS A 133 -3.05 22.49 -7.71
N GLN A 134 -3.95 21.75 -8.35
CA GLN A 134 -5.39 21.93 -8.20
C GLN A 134 -5.83 21.71 -6.76
N ARG A 135 -5.37 20.62 -6.13
CA ARG A 135 -5.72 20.30 -4.73
C ARG A 135 -5.13 21.30 -3.75
N ALA A 136 -3.89 21.74 -3.97
CA ALA A 136 -3.26 22.78 -3.16
C ALA A 136 -4.11 24.07 -3.17
N ARG A 137 -4.55 24.54 -4.36
CA ARG A 137 -5.43 25.72 -4.46
C ARG A 137 -6.73 25.55 -3.68
N GLN A 138 -7.40 24.41 -3.82
CA GLN A 138 -8.65 24.14 -3.09
C GLN A 138 -8.49 24.20 -1.56
N LEU A 139 -7.34 23.74 -1.04
CA LEU A 139 -7.03 23.81 0.39
C LEU A 139 -6.80 25.26 0.85
N PHE A 140 -6.09 26.08 0.06
CA PHE A 140 -5.83 27.48 0.40
C PHE A 140 -7.06 28.38 0.20
N ASP A 141 -7.89 28.13 -0.82
CA ASP A 141 -9.09 28.94 -1.12
C ASP A 141 -10.29 28.59 -0.22
N GLY A 142 -10.32 27.38 0.36
CA GLY A 142 -11.38 26.91 1.28
C GLY A 142 -11.17 27.28 2.75
N SER A 143 -10.12 28.06 3.06
CA SER A 143 -9.75 28.50 4.41
C SER A 143 -10.24 29.94 4.75
N GLY A 144 -11.12 30.51 3.92
CA GLY A 144 -11.69 31.86 4.07
C GLY A 144 -13.11 31.88 4.63
#